data_AF-A0A966UDR3-F1
#
_entry.id   AF-A0A966UDR3-F1
#
_cell.length_a   1.000
_cell.length_b   1.000
_cell.length_c   1.000
_cell.angle_alpha   90.00
_cell.angle_beta   90.00
_cell.angle_gamma   90.00
#
_symmetry.space_group_name_H-M   'P 1'
#
loop_
_entity.id
_entity.type
_entity.pdbx_description
1 polymer ?
#
loop_
_entity_poly.entity_id
_entity_poly.type
_entity_poly.pdbx_seq_one_letter_code
_entity_poly.pdbx_strand_id
1 'polypeptide(L)'
;MSIEVREENSVKNLHISTKRKSRQRVVIAIAILVLVVLIGNYQVGANNQGEWRTSALQGQIAMTEVQLKQLVVAENLTVYWVGPMATALYTLDTTKANRSILTYLPQKLRSQKVIADSRVVGTYFAPNAFEDSLVAASKSGNASFKNANGNVVFFPRERTTGVFVALPDTKYQIEIFDPIPGQAISIASLRDQLTKIG
;
A
#
# COMPACT_ATOMS: atom_id res chain seq x y z
N MET A 1 67.00 24.76 47.41
CA MET A 1 66.59 24.45 46.03
C MET A 1 65.47 23.40 46.04
N SER A 2 64.23 23.72 46.49
CA SER A 2 63.12 22.73 46.48
C SER A 2 61.67 23.25 46.58
N ILE A 3 61.40 24.56 46.61
CA ILE A 3 60.02 25.06 46.84
C ILE A 3 59.33 25.52 45.53
N GLU A 4 60.09 25.99 44.54
CA GLU A 4 59.54 26.58 43.29
C GLU A 4 58.95 25.54 42.31
N VAL A 5 59.40 24.28 42.36
CA VAL A 5 58.97 23.22 41.42
C VAL A 5 57.59 22.62 41.77
N ARG A 6 57.11 22.79 43.01
CA ARG A 6 55.88 22.12 43.50
C ARG A 6 54.60 22.88 43.15
N GLU A 7 54.62 24.21 43.09
CA GLU A 7 53.46 25.00 42.68
C GLU A 7 53.17 24.91 41.18
N GLU A 8 54.21 24.92 40.34
CA GLU A 8 54.04 24.88 38.88
C GLU A 8 53.37 23.58 38.40
N ASN A 9 53.64 22.46 39.07
CA ASN A 9 53.02 21.16 38.78
C ASN A 9 51.57 21.05 39.28
N SER A 10 51.20 21.75 40.35
CA SER A 10 49.82 21.78 40.85
C SER A 10 48.90 22.57 39.90
N VAL A 11 49.37 23.71 39.42
CA VAL A 11 48.65 24.56 38.46
C VAL A 11 48.49 23.86 37.11
N LYS A 12 49.53 23.19 36.59
CA LYS A 12 49.45 22.40 35.35
C LYS A 12 48.44 21.25 35.44
N ASN A 13 48.40 20.53 36.56
CA ASN A 13 47.45 19.43 36.76
C ASN A 13 45.99 19.90 36.91
N LEU A 14 45.74 21.05 37.57
CA LEU A 14 44.42 21.67 37.63
C LEU A 14 43.93 22.12 36.24
N HIS A 15 44.83 22.68 35.43
CA HIS A 15 44.55 23.19 34.09
C HIS A 15 44.27 22.07 33.07
N ILE A 16 44.93 20.91 33.22
CA ILE A 16 44.69 19.72 32.39
C ILE A 16 43.38 19.02 32.79
N SER A 17 43.08 18.92 34.09
CA SER A 17 41.85 18.31 34.61
C SER A 17 40.58 19.07 34.21
N THR A 18 40.61 20.41 34.28
CA THR A 18 39.49 21.28 33.86
C THR A 18 39.28 21.26 32.34
N LYS A 19 40.35 21.30 31.54
CA LYS A 19 40.27 21.12 30.07
C LYS A 19 39.67 19.76 29.68
N ARG A 20 40.01 18.67 30.37
CA ARG A 20 39.50 17.32 30.09
C ARG A 20 38.01 17.19 30.45
N LYS A 21 37.58 17.73 31.59
CA LYS A 21 36.16 17.79 31.99
C LYS A 21 35.33 18.70 31.06
N SER A 22 35.90 19.83 30.63
CA SER A 22 35.30 20.73 29.63
C SER A 22 35.11 20.03 28.28
N ARG A 23 36.15 19.37 27.76
CA ARG A 23 36.08 18.60 26.51
C ARG A 23 35.08 17.44 26.58
N GLN A 24 35.01 16.72 27.70
CA GLN A 24 34.01 15.66 27.89
C GLN A 24 32.58 16.19 27.91
N ARG A 25 32.34 17.35 28.55
CA ARG A 25 31.02 18.00 28.55
C ARG A 25 30.61 18.47 27.15
N VAL A 26 31.55 19.01 26.38
CA VAL A 26 31.30 19.42 24.99
C VAL A 26 30.98 18.22 24.10
N VAL A 27 31.73 17.11 24.23
CA VAL A 27 31.47 15.88 23.46
C VAL A 27 30.10 15.27 23.80
N ILE A 28 29.71 15.23 25.08
CA ILE A 28 28.40 14.74 25.51
C ILE A 28 27.28 15.63 24.96
N ALA A 29 27.44 16.97 25.02
CA ALA A 29 26.46 17.90 24.50
C ALA A 29 26.26 17.72 22.98
N ILE A 30 27.34 17.54 22.21
CA ILE A 30 27.28 17.26 20.77
C ILE A 30 26.58 15.93 20.49
N ALA A 31 26.91 14.86 21.23
CA ALA A 31 26.31 13.55 21.03
C ALA A 31 24.79 13.57 21.27
N ILE A 32 24.32 14.28 22.31
CA ILE A 32 22.90 14.47 22.57
C ILE A 32 22.24 15.26 21.44
N LEU A 33 22.88 16.32 20.95
CA LEU A 33 22.36 17.14 19.85
C LEU A 33 22.21 16.33 18.55
N VAL A 34 23.20 15.50 18.22
CA VAL A 34 23.13 14.57 17.09
C VAL A 34 21.99 13.56 17.26
N LEU A 35 21.84 12.98 18.45
CA LEU A 35 20.77 12.02 18.74
C LEU A 35 19.38 12.66 18.61
N VAL A 36 19.20 13.88 19.12
CA VAL A 36 17.95 14.64 19.01
C VAL A 36 17.62 14.97 17.55
N VAL A 37 18.62 15.35 16.74
CA VAL A 37 18.43 15.59 15.30
C VAL A 37 18.08 14.30 14.56
N LEU A 38 18.72 13.18 14.88
CA LEU A 38 18.40 11.87 14.28
C LEU A 38 16.97 11.41 14.64
N ILE A 39 16.57 11.55 15.91
CA ILE A 39 15.21 11.22 16.37
C ILE A 39 14.18 12.16 15.73
N GLY A 40 14.47 13.46 15.66
CA GLY A 40 13.59 14.45 15.02
C GLY A 40 13.37 14.15 13.53
N ASN A 41 14.45 13.86 12.79
CA ASN A 41 14.35 13.48 11.37
C ASN A 41 13.59 12.16 11.17
N TYR A 42 13.80 11.18 12.05
CA TYR A 42 13.07 9.92 12.03
C TYR A 42 11.56 10.12 12.28
N GLN A 43 11.19 10.94 13.27
CA GLN A 43 9.79 11.23 13.58
C GLN A 43 9.09 12.01 12.47
N VAL A 44 9.74 13.02 11.86
CA VAL A 44 9.18 13.75 10.72
C VAL A 44 9.01 12.83 9.50
N GLY A 45 9.99 11.98 9.21
CA GLY A 45 9.89 10.98 8.15
C GLY A 45 8.78 9.96 8.39
N ALA A 46 8.63 9.48 9.63
CA ALA A 46 7.57 8.54 10.01
C ALA A 46 6.18 9.16 9.93
N ASN A 47 6.01 10.42 10.35
CA ASN A 47 4.74 11.14 10.26
C ASN A 47 4.33 11.37 8.80
N ASN A 48 5.26 11.81 7.96
CA ASN A 48 5.02 12.00 6.53
C ASN A 48 4.63 10.68 5.83
N GLN A 49 5.20 9.56 6.27
CA GLN A 49 4.83 8.24 5.78
C GLN A 49 3.43 7.82 6.26
N GLY A 50 3.05 8.12 7.51
CA GLY A 50 1.71 7.84 8.03
C GLY A 50 0.61 8.63 7.32
N GLU A 51 0.83 9.92 7.08
CA GLU A 51 -0.09 10.77 6.31
C GLU A 51 -0.20 10.29 4.86
N TRP A 52 0.92 9.99 4.21
CA TRP A 52 0.91 9.44 2.85
C TRP A 52 0.12 8.14 2.76
N ARG A 53 0.35 7.18 3.68
CA ARG A 53 -0.38 5.90 3.71
C ARG A 53 -1.88 6.12 3.88
N THR A 54 -2.26 6.99 4.81
CA THR A 54 -3.68 7.30 5.06
C THR A 54 -4.37 7.84 3.81
N SER A 55 -3.78 8.83 3.14
CA SER A 55 -4.32 9.39 1.89
C SER A 55 -4.31 8.37 0.75
N ALA A 56 -3.28 7.53 0.68
CA ALA A 56 -3.18 6.47 -0.33
C ALA A 56 -4.28 5.42 -0.18
N LEU A 57 -4.61 5.02 1.05
CA LEU A 57 -5.71 4.08 1.38
C LEU A 57 -7.10 4.69 1.22
N GLN A 58 -7.20 6.02 1.10
CA GLN A 58 -8.44 6.73 0.77
C GLN A 58 -8.61 6.92 -0.74
N GLY A 59 -7.74 6.32 -1.57
CA GLY A 59 -7.77 6.46 -3.02
C GLY A 59 -7.36 7.85 -3.53
N GLN A 60 -6.78 8.70 -2.69
CA GLN A 60 -6.45 10.09 -3.03
C GLN A 60 -5.07 10.23 -3.71
N ILE A 61 -4.24 9.19 -3.64
CA ILE A 61 -2.89 9.20 -4.20
C ILE A 61 -2.81 8.22 -5.38
N ALA A 62 -2.43 8.75 -6.54
CA ALA A 62 -2.08 7.94 -7.69
C ALA A 62 -0.66 7.36 -7.51
N MET A 63 -0.57 6.04 -7.43
CA MET A 63 0.64 5.28 -7.12
C MET A 63 1.19 4.59 -8.37
N THR A 64 2.51 4.44 -8.42
CA THR A 64 3.16 3.45 -9.30
C THR A 64 2.86 2.03 -8.84
N GLU A 65 3.12 1.03 -9.69
CA GLU A 65 3.00 -0.38 -9.33
C GLU A 65 3.81 -0.73 -8.06
N VAL A 66 5.05 -0.23 -7.98
CA VAL A 66 5.95 -0.49 -6.85
C VAL A 66 5.38 0.08 -5.56
N GLN A 67 4.86 1.31 -5.59
CA GLN A 67 4.25 1.96 -4.42
C GLN A 67 2.98 1.22 -3.98
N LEU A 68 2.13 0.80 -4.91
CA LEU A 68 0.94 0.00 -4.61
C LEU A 68 1.32 -1.31 -3.91
N LYS A 69 2.26 -2.08 -4.48
CA LYS A 69 2.73 -3.34 -3.90
C LYS A 69 3.28 -3.15 -2.48
N GLN A 70 4.11 -2.12 -2.29
CA GLN A 70 4.66 -1.79 -0.97
C GLN A 70 3.57 -1.42 0.04
N LEU A 71 2.56 -0.63 -0.37
CA LEU A 71 1.44 -0.26 0.48
C LEU A 71 0.63 -1.50 0.90
N VAL A 72 0.29 -2.37 -0.06
CA VAL A 72 -0.48 -3.60 0.22
C VAL A 72 0.24 -4.51 1.21
N VAL A 73 1.56 -4.69 1.06
CA VAL A 73 2.36 -5.49 1.98
C VAL A 73 2.49 -4.82 3.35
N ALA A 74 2.77 -3.52 3.40
CA ALA A 74 2.94 -2.78 4.65
C ALA A 74 1.69 -2.76 5.52
N GLU A 75 0.51 -2.72 4.89
CA GLU A 75 -0.80 -2.68 5.54
C GLU A 75 -1.44 -4.07 5.70
N ASN A 76 -0.73 -5.14 5.30
CA ASN A 76 -1.21 -6.53 5.33
C ASN A 76 -2.60 -6.71 4.68
N LEU A 77 -2.81 -6.03 3.55
CA LEU A 77 -4.09 -6.04 2.84
C LEU A 77 -4.20 -7.27 1.94
N THR A 78 -5.42 -7.78 1.77
CA THR A 78 -5.71 -8.71 0.67
C THR A 78 -6.36 -7.93 -0.45
N VAL A 79 -5.59 -7.69 -1.52
CA VAL A 79 -6.04 -6.99 -2.72
C VAL A 79 -5.76 -7.89 -3.92
N TYR A 80 -6.80 -8.16 -4.72
CA TYR A 80 -6.65 -8.79 -6.02
C TYR A 80 -6.62 -7.74 -7.12
N TRP A 81 -5.96 -8.09 -8.21
CA TRP A 81 -5.77 -7.22 -9.37
C TRP A 81 -5.59 -8.05 -10.65
N VAL A 82 -5.64 -7.39 -11.79
CA VAL A 82 -5.48 -8.02 -13.11
C VAL A 82 -4.06 -7.86 -13.67
N GLY A 83 -3.08 -7.70 -12.78
CA GLY A 83 -1.70 -7.38 -13.12
C GLY A 83 -1.48 -5.91 -13.48
N PRO A 84 -0.23 -5.53 -13.82
CA PRO A 84 0.10 -4.17 -14.19
C PRO A 84 -0.39 -3.81 -15.59
N MET A 85 -0.87 -2.58 -15.74
CA MET A 85 -1.19 -1.98 -17.04
C MET A 85 -0.11 -0.97 -17.42
N ALA A 86 0.38 -1.07 -18.66
CA ALA A 86 1.41 -0.18 -19.17
C ALA A 86 1.01 1.29 -18.97
N THR A 87 1.95 2.08 -18.43
CA THR A 87 1.81 3.52 -18.13
C THR A 87 0.69 3.92 -17.16
N ALA A 88 -0.02 2.95 -16.56
CA ALA A 88 -1.07 3.23 -15.59
C ALA A 88 -0.49 3.63 -14.23
N LEU A 89 -1.24 4.49 -13.53
CA LEU A 89 -1.12 4.67 -12.09
C LEU A 89 -2.30 3.99 -11.40
N TYR A 90 -2.20 3.80 -10.09
CA TYR A 90 -3.18 3.05 -9.31
C TYR A 90 -3.66 3.87 -8.12
N THR A 91 -4.95 3.85 -7.84
CA THR A 91 -5.49 4.30 -6.55
C THR A 91 -6.10 3.11 -5.82
N LEU A 92 -6.03 3.13 -4.49
CA LEU A 92 -6.56 2.07 -3.64
C LEU A 92 -7.47 2.69 -2.57
N ASP A 93 -8.75 2.34 -2.58
CA ASP A 93 -9.69 2.76 -1.54
C ASP A 93 -10.07 1.57 -0.64
N THR A 94 -9.68 1.65 0.63
CA THR A 94 -10.02 0.69 1.70
C THR A 94 -10.83 1.35 2.82
N THR A 95 -11.48 2.50 2.56
CA THR A 95 -12.21 3.26 3.58
C THR A 95 -13.45 2.53 4.11
N LYS A 96 -14.00 1.59 3.34
CA LYS A 96 -15.10 0.75 3.79
C LYS A 96 -14.58 -0.62 4.24
N ALA A 97 -15.12 -1.08 5.37
CA ALA A 97 -14.82 -2.40 5.90
C ALA A 97 -15.10 -3.50 4.86
N ASN A 98 -14.32 -4.58 4.95
CA ASN A 98 -14.47 -5.79 4.14
C ASN A 98 -14.38 -5.59 2.62
N ARG A 99 -13.77 -4.48 2.16
CA ARG A 99 -13.47 -4.32 0.73
C ARG A 99 -12.23 -3.49 0.47
N SER A 100 -11.61 -3.74 -0.68
CA SER A 100 -10.61 -2.86 -1.28
C SER A 100 -10.94 -2.61 -2.74
N ILE A 101 -10.90 -1.35 -3.17
CA ILE A 101 -11.19 -0.96 -4.56
C ILE A 101 -9.90 -0.43 -5.20
N LEU A 102 -9.36 -1.19 -6.15
CA LEU A 102 -8.20 -0.81 -6.94
C LEU A 102 -8.65 -0.21 -8.28
N THR A 103 -8.27 1.03 -8.57
CA THR A 103 -8.59 1.70 -9.85
C THR A 103 -7.33 1.89 -10.69
N TYR A 104 -7.43 1.59 -11.98
CA TYR A 104 -6.38 1.75 -12.98
C TYR A 104 -6.55 3.09 -13.69
N LEU A 105 -5.71 4.08 -13.37
CA LEU A 105 -5.74 5.41 -13.96
C LEU A 105 -4.88 5.47 -15.23
N PRO A 106 -5.46 5.69 -16.43
CA PRO A 106 -4.69 5.92 -17.64
C PRO A 106 -3.90 7.23 -17.53
N GLN A 107 -2.61 7.22 -17.90
CA GLN A 107 -1.66 8.32 -17.66
C GLN A 107 -2.13 9.72 -18.13
N LYS A 108 -2.97 9.78 -19.17
CA LYS A 108 -3.41 11.04 -19.80
C LYS A 108 -4.54 11.76 -19.05
N LEU A 109 -5.03 11.21 -17.95
CA LEU A 109 -6.35 11.53 -17.44
C LEU A 109 -6.33 11.49 -15.89
N ARG A 110 -6.41 12.65 -15.22
CA ARG A 110 -6.37 12.80 -13.74
C ARG A 110 -7.65 13.43 -13.13
N SER A 111 -8.76 13.49 -13.86
CA SER A 111 -10.02 14.13 -13.39
C SER A 111 -11.08 13.12 -12.93
N GLN A 112 -12.15 13.56 -12.26
CA GLN A 112 -13.23 12.69 -11.76
C GLN A 112 -13.91 11.84 -12.86
N LYS A 113 -14.05 12.41 -14.06
CA LYS A 113 -14.58 11.70 -15.25
C LYS A 113 -13.75 10.45 -15.59
N VAL A 114 -12.46 10.48 -15.26
CA VAL A 114 -11.52 9.41 -15.56
C VAL A 114 -11.76 8.19 -14.69
N ILE A 115 -12.16 8.38 -13.44
CA ILE A 115 -12.49 7.26 -12.54
C ILE A 115 -13.68 6.47 -13.11
N ALA A 116 -14.66 7.15 -13.70
CA ALA A 116 -15.79 6.49 -14.36
C ALA A 116 -15.38 5.74 -15.65
N ASP A 117 -14.32 6.20 -16.33
CA ASP A 117 -13.76 5.61 -17.55
C ASP A 117 -12.54 4.70 -17.25
N SER A 118 -12.34 4.27 -16.00
CA SER A 118 -11.19 3.46 -15.58
C SER A 118 -11.57 2.01 -15.34
N ARG A 119 -10.62 1.10 -15.55
CA ARG A 119 -10.75 -0.28 -15.05
C ARG A 119 -10.68 -0.28 -13.53
N VAL A 120 -11.55 -1.06 -12.90
CA VAL A 120 -11.62 -1.21 -11.45
C VAL A 120 -11.61 -2.68 -11.07
N VAL A 121 -10.87 -3.03 -10.03
CA VAL A 121 -10.91 -4.35 -9.39
C VAL A 121 -11.34 -4.18 -7.94
N GLY A 122 -12.53 -4.69 -7.62
CA GLY A 122 -13.04 -4.76 -6.26
C GLY A 122 -12.71 -6.11 -5.63
N THR A 123 -12.08 -6.11 -4.46
CA THR A 123 -11.92 -7.31 -3.63
C THR A 123 -12.85 -7.18 -2.43
N TYR A 124 -13.80 -8.10 -2.30
CA TYR A 124 -14.81 -8.09 -1.23
C TYR A 124 -14.64 -9.31 -0.34
N PHE A 125 -14.47 -9.08 0.96
CA PHE A 125 -14.47 -10.14 1.95
C PHE A 125 -15.91 -10.53 2.30
N ALA A 126 -16.20 -11.83 2.19
CA ALA A 126 -17.42 -12.43 2.69
C ALA A 126 -17.10 -13.85 3.19
N PRO A 127 -17.56 -14.26 4.39
CA PRO A 127 -17.26 -15.58 4.95
C PRO A 127 -17.61 -16.76 4.02
N ASN A 128 -18.70 -16.62 3.26
CA ASN A 128 -19.22 -17.63 2.33
C ASN A 128 -19.15 -17.14 0.87
N ALA A 129 -18.10 -16.38 0.52
CA ALA A 129 -17.99 -15.70 -0.76
C ALA A 129 -18.21 -16.64 -1.97
N PHE A 130 -17.71 -17.87 -1.88
CA PHE A 130 -17.83 -18.84 -2.96
C PHE A 130 -19.26 -19.35 -3.11
N GLU A 131 -19.88 -19.81 -2.02
CA GLU A 131 -21.25 -20.34 -1.98
C GLU A 131 -22.28 -19.28 -2.38
N ASP A 132 -22.15 -18.06 -1.85
CA ASP A 132 -23.03 -16.94 -2.18
C ASP A 132 -22.91 -16.58 -3.68
N SER A 133 -21.71 -16.70 -4.24
CA SER A 133 -21.48 -16.50 -5.67
C SER A 133 -22.12 -17.59 -6.53
N LEU A 134 -22.10 -18.85 -6.09
CA LEU A 134 -22.79 -19.94 -6.80
C LEU A 134 -24.30 -19.69 -6.86
N VAL A 135 -24.88 -19.22 -5.75
CA VAL A 135 -26.30 -18.84 -5.68
C VAL A 135 -26.58 -17.65 -6.62
N ALA A 136 -25.72 -16.62 -6.65
CA ALA A 136 -25.89 -15.50 -7.56
C ALA A 136 -25.73 -15.91 -9.04
N ALA A 137 -24.74 -16.75 -9.35
CA ALA A 137 -24.41 -17.22 -10.69
C ALA A 137 -25.51 -18.11 -11.32
N SER A 138 -26.34 -18.76 -10.50
CA SER A 138 -27.44 -19.62 -10.97
C SER A 138 -28.73 -18.87 -11.31
N LYS A 139 -28.82 -17.57 -10.97
CA LYS A 139 -30.00 -16.75 -11.29
C LYS A 139 -30.16 -16.56 -12.80
N SER A 140 -31.39 -16.66 -13.30
CA SER A 140 -31.73 -16.55 -14.73
C SER A 140 -31.37 -15.21 -15.39
N GLY A 141 -31.10 -14.15 -14.61
CA GLY A 141 -30.59 -12.88 -15.13
C GLY A 141 -29.07 -12.89 -15.44
N ASN A 142 -28.34 -13.90 -14.95
CA ASN A 142 -26.88 -13.96 -15.04
C ASN A 142 -26.39 -15.05 -16.00
N ALA A 143 -25.38 -14.71 -16.79
CA ALA A 143 -24.54 -15.70 -17.45
C ALA A 143 -23.43 -16.12 -16.48
N SER A 144 -23.04 -17.40 -16.53
CA SER A 144 -21.96 -17.92 -15.69
C SER A 144 -21.22 -19.07 -16.36
N PHE A 145 -19.95 -19.23 -16.00
CA PHE A 145 -19.09 -20.32 -16.46
C PHE A 145 -17.93 -20.55 -15.47
N LYS A 146 -17.26 -21.70 -15.58
CA LYS A 146 -15.98 -21.96 -14.88
C LYS A 146 -14.82 -21.59 -15.80
N ASN A 147 -13.89 -20.76 -15.33
CA ASN A 147 -12.70 -20.41 -16.10
C ASN A 147 -11.59 -21.48 -15.98
N ALA A 148 -10.48 -21.27 -16.68
CA ALA A 148 -9.34 -22.21 -16.69
C ALA A 148 -8.65 -22.40 -15.33
N ASN A 149 -8.87 -21.48 -14.37
CA ASN A 149 -8.37 -21.58 -12.99
C ASN A 149 -9.35 -22.31 -12.06
N GLY A 150 -10.51 -22.75 -12.58
CA GLY A 150 -11.57 -23.36 -11.77
C GLY A 150 -12.46 -22.36 -11.03
N ASN A 151 -12.25 -21.05 -11.23
CA ASN A 151 -13.06 -19.99 -10.64
C ASN A 151 -14.43 -19.93 -11.30
N VAL A 152 -15.46 -19.56 -10.52
CA VAL A 152 -16.78 -19.30 -11.08
C VAL A 152 -16.85 -17.83 -11.49
N VAL A 153 -17.09 -17.60 -12.77
CA VAL A 153 -17.22 -16.28 -13.37
C VAL A 153 -18.70 -16.07 -13.70
N PHE A 154 -19.27 -14.93 -13.29
CA PHE A 154 -20.66 -14.61 -13.59
C PHE A 154 -20.91 -13.10 -13.77
N PHE A 155 -21.90 -12.75 -14.57
CA PHE A 155 -22.26 -11.37 -14.87
C PHE A 155 -23.72 -11.27 -15.33
N PRO A 156 -24.39 -10.12 -15.10
CA PRO A 156 -25.73 -9.88 -15.66
C PRO A 156 -25.70 -9.91 -17.18
N ARG A 157 -26.63 -10.61 -17.82
CA ARG A 157 -26.73 -10.69 -19.29
C ARG A 157 -26.87 -9.32 -19.95
N GLU A 158 -27.46 -8.38 -19.22
CA GLU A 158 -27.83 -7.03 -19.68
C GLU A 158 -26.67 -6.04 -19.55
N ARG A 159 -25.58 -6.41 -18.85
CA ARG A 159 -24.44 -5.53 -18.58
C ARG A 159 -23.12 -6.31 -18.63
N THR A 160 -22.36 -6.11 -19.71
CA THR A 160 -21.09 -6.82 -19.98
C THR A 160 -19.83 -6.03 -19.62
N THR A 161 -19.95 -4.88 -18.96
CA THR A 161 -18.83 -4.06 -18.48
C THR A 161 -18.29 -4.50 -17.12
N GLY A 162 -19.02 -5.34 -16.39
CA GLY A 162 -18.62 -5.84 -15.08
C GLY A 162 -18.81 -7.34 -14.95
N VAL A 163 -17.88 -8.01 -14.29
CA VAL A 163 -17.94 -9.45 -14.01
C VAL A 163 -17.52 -9.73 -12.58
N PHE A 164 -18.15 -10.72 -11.98
CA PHE A 164 -17.78 -11.25 -10.67
C PHE A 164 -17.03 -12.57 -10.85
N VAL A 165 -15.99 -12.75 -10.04
CA VAL A 165 -15.15 -13.95 -10.01
C VAL A 165 -15.11 -14.46 -8.57
N ALA A 166 -15.62 -15.67 -8.38
CA ALA A 166 -15.57 -16.38 -7.12
C ALA A 166 -14.39 -17.35 -7.13
N LEU A 167 -13.49 -17.17 -6.17
CA LEU A 167 -12.29 -17.99 -6.00
C LEU A 167 -12.61 -19.13 -5.03
N PRO A 168 -12.43 -20.41 -5.43
CA PRO A 168 -12.58 -21.55 -4.53
C PRO A 168 -11.66 -21.42 -3.31
N ASP A 169 -12.10 -21.96 -2.16
CA ASP A 169 -11.32 -22.02 -0.92
C ASP A 169 -10.83 -20.67 -0.36
N THR A 170 -11.46 -19.57 -0.78
CA THR A 170 -11.19 -18.23 -0.22
C THR A 170 -12.46 -17.58 0.32
N LYS A 171 -12.27 -16.57 1.18
CA LYS A 171 -13.35 -15.72 1.70
C LYS A 171 -13.55 -14.45 0.87
N TYR A 172 -13.17 -14.48 -0.41
CA TYR A 172 -13.18 -13.30 -1.26
C TYR A 172 -13.97 -13.51 -2.55
N GLN A 173 -14.83 -12.54 -2.86
CA GLN A 173 -15.42 -12.36 -4.18
C GLN A 173 -14.73 -11.17 -4.85
N ILE A 174 -14.38 -11.33 -6.12
CA ILE A 174 -13.70 -10.29 -6.88
C ILE A 174 -14.67 -9.75 -7.93
N GLU A 175 -14.71 -8.43 -8.10
CA GLU A 175 -15.37 -7.77 -9.21
C GLU A 175 -14.31 -7.17 -10.12
N ILE A 176 -14.43 -7.39 -11.43
CA ILE A 176 -13.63 -6.71 -12.44
C ILE A 176 -14.62 -5.87 -13.25
N PHE A 177 -14.40 -4.56 -13.27
CA PHE A 177 -15.11 -3.63 -14.12
C PHE A 177 -14.14 -3.09 -15.17
N ASP A 178 -14.61 -3.02 -16.42
CA ASP A 178 -13.93 -2.33 -17.51
C ASP A 178 -14.96 -1.52 -18.31
N PRO A 179 -14.67 -0.25 -18.64
CA PRO A 179 -15.58 0.58 -19.44
C PRO A 179 -15.83 0.02 -20.84
N ILE A 180 -14.93 -0.82 -21.38
CA ILE A 180 -15.09 -1.48 -22.67
C ILE A 180 -15.95 -2.76 -22.47
N PRO A 181 -17.16 -2.83 -23.07
CA PRO A 181 -18.02 -4.01 -22.95
C PRO A 181 -17.29 -5.30 -23.35
N GLY A 182 -17.38 -6.33 -22.50
CA GLY A 182 -16.75 -7.63 -22.73
C GLY A 182 -15.29 -7.74 -22.30
N GLN A 183 -14.58 -6.64 -22.08
CA GLN A 183 -13.16 -6.67 -21.69
C GLN A 183 -12.96 -7.31 -20.31
N ALA A 184 -13.83 -6.99 -19.34
CA ALA A 184 -13.80 -7.61 -18.02
C ALA A 184 -14.01 -9.13 -18.09
N ILE A 185 -14.94 -9.58 -18.93
CA ILE A 185 -15.23 -11.00 -19.17
C ILE A 185 -14.01 -11.69 -19.79
N SER A 186 -13.37 -11.07 -20.79
CA SER A 186 -12.17 -11.60 -21.43
C SER A 186 -11.04 -11.79 -20.41
N ILE A 187 -10.82 -10.82 -19.52
CA ILE A 187 -9.79 -10.92 -18.47
C ILE A 187 -10.10 -12.06 -17.50
N ALA A 188 -11.35 -12.16 -17.04
CA ALA A 188 -11.78 -13.22 -16.13
C ALA A 188 -11.74 -14.62 -16.75
N SER A 189 -11.74 -14.73 -18.08
CA SER A 189 -11.72 -16.00 -18.81
C SER A 189 -10.30 -16.58 -18.95
N LEU A 190 -9.29 -15.71 -19.01
CA LEU A 190 -7.90 -16.10 -19.24
C LEU A 190 -7.24 -16.64 -17.98
N ARG A 191 -6.29 -17.56 -18.18
CA ARG A 191 -5.49 -18.14 -17.09
C ARG A 191 -4.61 -17.07 -16.44
N ASP A 192 -4.47 -17.17 -15.12
CA ASP A 192 -3.53 -16.37 -14.30
C ASP A 192 -3.61 -14.84 -14.44
N GLN A 193 -4.69 -14.30 -15.02
CA GLN A 193 -4.86 -12.84 -15.13
C GLN A 193 -5.24 -12.21 -13.80
N LEU A 194 -6.06 -12.88 -12.99
CA LEU A 194 -6.47 -12.40 -11.68
C LEU A 194 -5.55 -12.99 -10.61
N THR A 195 -4.75 -12.15 -9.97
CA THR A 195 -3.78 -12.55 -8.94
C THR A 195 -3.96 -11.72 -7.68
N LYS A 196 -3.42 -12.19 -6.55
CA LYS A 196 -3.30 -11.39 -5.34
C LYS A 196 -2.03 -10.51 -5.44
N ILE A 197 -2.10 -9.28 -4.95
CA ILE A 197 -0.91 -8.43 -4.78
C ILE A 197 -0.14 -8.92 -3.55
N GLY A 198 1.13 -9.26 -3.73
CA GLY A 198 2.02 -9.73 -2.67
C GLY A 198 2.49 -11.15 -2.91
#